data_AF-A0AAV4JSL4-F1
#
_entry.id   AF-A0AAV4JSL4-F1
#
_cell.length_a   1.000
_cell.length_b   1.000
_cell.length_c   1.000
_cell.angle_alpha   90.00
_cell.angle_beta   90.00
_cell.angle_gamma   90.00
#
_symmetry.space_group_name_H-M   'P 1'
#
loop_
_entity.id
_entity.type
_entity.pdbx_description
1 polymer ?
#
loop_
_entity_poly.entity_id
_entity_poly.type
_entity_poly.pdbx_seq_one_letter_code
_entity_poly.pdbx_strand_id
1 'polypeptide(L)'
;MDPSVVYGDHMIQKCFLKIFTVKGFTANALWSVITKAVAVCVNNPQNERNQSVCCSLLPLALKFITSEPPQNPGIRHVLALISSVVANNTSNQNRLRQCGGLEELAKLIKLQQSNHSDLTVSNIVYVVSALDACIADNASSGIEAGNLDMISVILQFVEDFDHEPADLKTLLLAVAHILESHEKFSHCITEGKAYDQLVKLLTTSQDEELFKTIKYIFSLCRVKGRL
;
A
#
# COMPACT_ATOMS: atom_id res chain seq x y z
N MET A 1 -12.95 -15.87 23.29
CA MET A 1 -11.56 -15.77 22.78
C MET A 1 -10.72 -16.81 23.49
N ASP A 2 -9.89 -17.54 22.75
CA ASP A 2 -8.99 -18.56 23.29
C ASP A 2 -7.85 -17.88 24.09
N PRO A 3 -7.66 -18.18 25.39
CA PRO A 3 -6.61 -17.60 26.23
C PRO A 3 -5.19 -17.82 25.70
N SER A 4 -4.96 -18.89 24.92
CA SER A 4 -3.65 -19.21 24.35
C SER A 4 -3.22 -18.23 23.24
N VAL A 5 -4.19 -17.66 22.51
CA VAL A 5 -3.96 -16.65 21.47
C VAL A 5 -3.53 -15.32 22.09
N VAL A 6 -4.21 -14.90 23.16
CA VAL A 6 -3.91 -13.65 23.88
C VAL A 6 -2.52 -13.68 24.53
N TYR A 7 -2.10 -14.84 25.05
CA TYR A 7 -0.76 -15.01 25.62
C TYR A 7 0.35 -14.99 24.57
N GLY A 8 0.10 -15.55 23.38
CA GLY A 8 1.02 -15.51 22.23
C GLY A 8 1.27 -14.09 21.72
N ASP A 9 0.21 -13.31 21.57
CA ASP A 9 0.30 -11.91 21.11
C ASP A 9 1.13 -11.03 22.05
N HIS A 10 0.96 -11.19 23.36
CA HIS A 10 1.70 -10.42 24.36
C HIS A 10 3.19 -10.82 24.47
N MET A 11 3.51 -12.10 24.29
CA MET A 11 4.91 -12.59 24.20
C MET A 11 5.61 -12.02 22.97
N ILE A 12 4.94 -12.04 21.82
CA ILE A 12 5.50 -11.61 20.55
C ILE A 12 5.69 -10.09 20.53
N GLN A 13 4.71 -9.33 21.03
CA GLN A 13 4.85 -7.89 21.22
C GLN A 13 6.04 -7.56 22.15
N LYS A 14 6.24 -8.33 23.24
CA LYS A 14 7.41 -8.17 24.14
C LYS A 14 8.73 -8.55 23.48
N CYS A 15 8.77 -9.60 22.66
CA CYS A 15 9.96 -9.98 21.90
C CYS A 15 10.34 -8.92 20.87
N PHE A 16 9.35 -8.37 20.15
CA PHE A 16 9.58 -7.28 19.21
C PHE A 16 9.99 -5.97 19.89
N LEU A 17 9.34 -5.58 20.99
CA LEU A 17 9.75 -4.43 21.79
C LEU A 17 11.20 -4.58 22.28
N LYS A 18 11.62 -5.79 22.68
CA LYS A 18 13.02 -6.06 23.04
C LYS A 18 13.97 -5.91 21.84
N ILE A 19 13.57 -6.35 20.65
CA ILE A 19 14.34 -6.16 19.41
C ILE A 19 14.57 -4.66 19.14
N PHE A 20 13.58 -3.79 19.36
CA PHE A 20 13.72 -2.33 19.25
C PHE A 20 14.60 -1.67 20.33
N THR A 21 14.96 -2.40 21.39
CA THR A 21 15.88 -1.92 22.43
C THR A 21 17.31 -2.44 22.27
N VAL A 22 17.60 -3.23 21.24
CA VAL A 22 18.95 -3.75 20.97
C VAL A 22 19.86 -2.60 20.57
N LYS A 23 20.83 -2.28 21.45
CA LYS A 23 21.87 -1.29 21.17
C LYS A 23 22.79 -1.80 20.03
N GLY A 24 23.14 -0.93 19.09
CA GLY A 24 24.12 -1.20 18.04
C GLY A 24 23.58 -1.33 16.61
N PHE A 25 22.26 -1.28 16.41
CA PHE A 25 21.66 -1.23 15.06
C PHE A 25 21.19 0.18 14.71
N THR A 26 21.35 0.58 13.44
CA THR A 26 20.62 1.73 12.90
C THR A 26 19.14 1.35 12.75
N ALA A 27 18.23 2.32 12.82
CA ALA A 27 16.80 2.08 12.62
C ALA A 27 16.53 1.35 11.28
N ASN A 28 17.26 1.72 10.23
CA ASN A 28 17.20 1.07 8.93
C ASN A 28 17.58 -0.42 8.97
N ALA A 29 18.73 -0.76 9.57
CA ALA A 29 19.19 -2.14 9.66
C ALA A 29 18.23 -3.00 10.50
N LEU A 30 17.70 -2.43 11.58
CA LEU A 30 16.75 -3.10 12.44
C LEU A 30 15.45 -3.43 11.70
N TRP A 31 14.83 -2.43 11.05
CA TRP A 31 13.62 -2.66 10.27
C TRP A 31 13.84 -3.64 9.12
N SER A 32 15.01 -3.60 8.46
CA SER A 32 15.35 -4.57 7.43
C SER A 32 15.32 -6.02 7.94
N VAL A 33 15.90 -6.28 9.12
CA VAL A 33 15.91 -7.62 9.73
C VAL A 33 14.50 -8.05 10.15
N ILE A 34 13.75 -7.17 10.81
CA ILE A 34 12.38 -7.45 11.26
C ILE A 34 11.49 -7.78 10.05
N THR A 35 11.51 -6.94 9.02
CA THR A 35 10.71 -7.14 7.81
C THR A 35 11.01 -8.48 7.15
N LYS A 36 12.29 -8.85 7.02
CA LYS A 36 12.68 -10.15 6.44
C LYS A 36 12.21 -11.32 7.29
N ALA A 37 12.37 -11.24 8.61
CA ALA A 37 11.90 -12.30 9.52
C ALA A 37 10.38 -12.47 9.45
N VAL A 38 9.63 -11.36 9.47
CA VAL A 38 8.17 -11.37 9.31
C VAL A 38 7.77 -11.94 7.96
N ALA A 39 8.41 -11.51 6.87
CA ALA A 39 8.12 -12.01 5.52
C ALA A 39 8.28 -13.54 5.43
N VAL A 40 9.34 -14.11 6.02
CA VAL A 40 9.52 -15.57 6.08
C VAL A 40 8.39 -16.25 6.86
N CYS A 41 7.92 -15.64 7.95
CA CYS A 41 6.83 -16.20 8.75
C CYS A 41 5.47 -16.12 8.06
N VAL A 42 5.21 -15.08 7.27
CA VAL A 42 3.87 -14.78 6.76
C VAL A 42 3.65 -15.08 5.28
N ASN A 43 4.71 -15.17 4.46
CA ASN A 43 4.62 -15.23 2.99
C ASN A 43 5.32 -16.46 2.35
N ASN A 44 5.62 -17.54 3.08
CA ASN A 44 6.24 -18.74 2.50
C ASN A 44 5.75 -20.09 3.10
N PRO A 45 4.56 -20.60 2.72
CA PRO A 45 3.50 -19.94 1.95
C PRO A 45 2.74 -18.91 2.80
N GLN A 46 1.78 -18.21 2.19
CA GLN A 46 0.97 -17.23 2.92
C GLN A 46 0.29 -17.87 4.15
N ASN A 47 0.40 -17.24 5.32
CA ASN A 47 -0.11 -17.76 6.58
C ASN A 47 -0.89 -16.71 7.39
N GLU A 48 -2.21 -16.76 7.32
CA GLU A 48 -3.11 -15.80 8.00
C GLU A 48 -2.97 -15.79 9.52
N ARG A 49 -2.68 -16.94 10.16
CA ARG A 49 -2.47 -17.01 11.60
C ARG A 49 -1.22 -16.23 12.00
N ASN A 50 -0.12 -16.41 11.28
CA ASN A 50 1.11 -15.66 11.52
C ASN A 50 0.93 -14.18 11.19
N GLN A 51 0.19 -13.84 10.12
CA GLN A 51 -0.19 -12.46 9.84
C GLN A 51 -0.97 -11.84 11.01
N SER A 52 -1.97 -12.54 11.55
CA SER A 52 -2.78 -12.06 12.68
C SER A 52 -1.93 -11.76 13.92
N VAL A 53 -0.96 -12.63 14.20
CA VAL A 53 0.04 -12.43 15.26
C VAL A 53 0.95 -11.23 14.95
N CYS A 54 1.52 -11.15 13.75
CA CYS A 54 2.38 -10.05 13.33
C CYS A 54 1.63 -8.70 13.22
N CYS A 55 0.30 -8.71 13.17
CA CYS A 55 -0.53 -7.50 13.20
C CYS A 55 -0.29 -6.63 14.45
N SER A 56 0.23 -7.20 15.54
CA SER A 56 0.65 -6.44 16.72
C SER A 56 1.77 -5.42 16.44
N LEU A 57 2.48 -5.55 15.31
CA LEU A 57 3.54 -4.65 14.90
C LEU A 57 3.03 -3.39 14.19
N LEU A 58 1.80 -3.40 13.67
CA LEU A 58 1.26 -2.30 12.87
C LEU A 58 1.28 -0.95 13.61
N PRO A 59 0.92 -0.84 14.92
CA PRO A 59 1.00 0.44 15.62
C PRO A 59 2.43 1.02 15.70
N LEU A 60 3.45 0.16 15.86
CA LEU A 60 4.85 0.57 15.88
C LEU A 60 5.32 0.98 14.48
N ALA A 61 4.91 0.23 13.45
CA ALA A 61 5.18 0.53 12.05
C ALA A 61 4.58 1.88 11.64
N LEU A 62 3.29 2.11 11.96
CA LEU A 62 2.61 3.38 11.70
C LEU A 62 3.29 4.53 12.43
N LYS A 63 3.59 4.37 13.72
CA LYS A 63 4.32 5.40 14.47
C LYS A 63 5.64 5.76 13.78
N PHE A 64 6.41 4.78 13.32
CA PHE A 64 7.69 5.03 12.65
C PHE A 64 7.53 5.81 11.35
N ILE A 65 6.60 5.43 10.46
CA ILE A 65 6.40 6.16 9.19
C ILE A 65 5.87 7.59 9.41
N THR A 66 5.17 7.83 10.52
CA THR A 66 4.66 9.17 10.86
C THR A 66 5.70 10.07 11.56
N SER A 67 6.66 9.49 12.29
CA SER A 67 7.62 10.26 13.08
C SER A 67 8.93 10.56 12.35
N GLU A 68 9.25 9.77 11.32
CA GLU A 68 10.50 9.88 10.57
C GLU A 68 10.34 10.69 9.28
N PRO A 69 11.40 11.36 8.80
CA PRO A 69 11.36 12.04 7.51
C PRO A 69 11.14 11.02 6.37
N PRO A 70 10.39 11.36 5.30
CA PRO A 70 10.08 10.45 4.18
C PRO A 70 11.30 9.80 3.52
N GLN A 71 12.46 10.45 3.58
CA GLN A 71 13.73 9.98 3.04
C GLN A 71 14.42 8.93 3.93
N ASN A 72 13.89 8.65 5.13
CA ASN A 72 14.48 7.66 6.02
C ASN A 72 14.46 6.26 5.36
N PRO A 73 15.63 5.62 5.14
CA PRO A 73 15.70 4.35 4.42
C PRO A 73 15.01 3.19 5.15
N GLY A 74 14.69 3.36 6.45
CA GLY A 74 13.86 2.42 7.20
C GLY A 74 12.42 2.35 6.69
N ILE A 75 11.87 3.44 6.15
CA ILE A 75 10.46 3.54 5.73
C ILE A 75 10.10 2.45 4.73
N ARG A 76 10.95 2.20 3.72
CA ARG A 76 10.70 1.14 2.72
C ARG A 76 10.54 -0.25 3.36
N HIS A 77 11.31 -0.54 4.40
CA HIS A 77 11.24 -1.82 5.11
C HIS A 77 9.94 -1.91 5.92
N VAL A 78 9.52 -0.79 6.53
CA VAL A 78 8.26 -0.71 7.27
C VAL A 78 7.06 -0.87 6.35
N LEU A 79 7.05 -0.22 5.19
CA LEU A 79 5.99 -0.38 4.19
C LEU A 79 5.88 -1.82 3.70
N ALA A 80 7.01 -2.48 3.38
CA ALA A 80 7.02 -3.89 3.00
C ALA A 80 6.53 -4.82 4.12
N LEU A 81 6.82 -4.49 5.39
CA LEU A 81 6.28 -5.20 6.55
C LEU A 81 4.77 -5.03 6.63
N ILE A 82 4.26 -3.80 6.48
CA ILE A 82 2.83 -3.51 6.48
C ILE A 82 2.15 -4.35 5.39
N SER A 83 2.62 -4.26 4.15
CA SER A 83 2.09 -5.04 3.02
C SER A 83 2.04 -6.53 3.34
N SER A 84 3.13 -7.10 3.85
CA SER A 84 3.21 -8.54 4.16
C SER A 84 2.22 -8.98 5.24
N VAL A 85 1.97 -8.11 6.22
CA VAL A 85 1.07 -8.40 7.35
C VAL A 85 -0.40 -8.28 6.95
N VAL A 86 -0.74 -7.40 6.01
CA VAL A 86 -2.15 -7.12 5.66
C VAL A 86 -2.61 -7.77 4.36
N ALA A 87 -1.70 -8.11 3.44
CA ALA A 87 -2.04 -8.66 2.13
C ALA A 87 -2.95 -9.88 2.26
N ASN A 88 -4.05 -9.89 1.50
CA ASN A 88 -5.11 -10.90 1.49
C ASN A 88 -5.60 -11.29 2.90
N ASN A 89 -5.60 -10.37 3.85
CA ASN A 89 -6.06 -10.60 5.21
C ASN A 89 -7.00 -9.48 5.67
N THR A 90 -8.29 -9.62 5.37
CA THR A 90 -9.32 -8.60 5.64
C THR A 90 -9.39 -8.18 7.10
N SER A 91 -9.12 -9.10 8.04
CA SER A 91 -9.05 -8.77 9.47
C SER A 91 -7.93 -7.78 9.78
N ASN A 92 -6.73 -8.03 9.25
CA ASN A 92 -5.59 -7.15 9.45
C ASN A 92 -5.72 -5.83 8.70
N GLN A 93 -6.24 -5.85 7.48
CA GLN A 93 -6.57 -4.64 6.71
C GLN A 93 -7.54 -3.74 7.50
N ASN A 94 -8.62 -4.33 8.05
CA ASN A 94 -9.58 -3.59 8.87
C ASN A 94 -8.95 -3.03 10.14
N ARG A 95 -8.04 -3.78 10.79
CA ARG A 95 -7.33 -3.31 11.98
C ARG A 95 -6.40 -2.14 11.66
N LEU A 96 -5.67 -2.20 10.53
CA LEU A 96 -4.85 -1.08 10.09
C LEU A 96 -5.71 0.17 9.82
N ARG A 97 -6.83 0.01 9.11
CA ARG A 97 -7.80 1.09 8.85
C ARG A 97 -8.31 1.72 10.15
N GLN A 98 -8.76 0.90 11.10
CA GLN A 98 -9.26 1.37 12.40
C GLN A 98 -8.20 2.12 13.23
N CYS A 99 -6.91 1.92 12.96
CA CYS A 99 -5.82 2.65 13.57
C CYS A 99 -5.42 3.93 12.82
N GLY A 100 -6.17 4.35 11.80
CA GLY A 100 -5.86 5.52 10.96
C GLY A 100 -4.76 5.26 9.93
N GLY A 101 -4.47 3.99 9.64
CA GLY A 101 -3.32 3.63 8.82
C GLY A 101 -3.45 4.05 7.34
N LEU A 102 -4.66 4.09 6.79
CA LEU A 102 -4.88 4.54 5.42
C LEU A 102 -4.62 6.03 5.29
N GLU A 103 -5.03 6.84 6.27
CA GLU A 103 -4.78 8.27 6.32
C GLU A 103 -3.29 8.58 6.41
N GLU A 104 -2.53 7.84 7.21
CA GLU A 104 -1.08 8.04 7.32
C GLU A 104 -0.35 7.63 6.02
N LEU A 105 -0.76 6.55 5.36
CA LEU A 105 -0.23 6.18 4.03
C LEU A 105 -0.57 7.25 2.98
N ALA A 106 -1.82 7.72 2.95
CA ALA A 106 -2.27 8.77 2.04
C ALA A 106 -1.51 10.09 2.24
N LYS A 107 -1.27 10.49 3.50
CA LYS A 107 -0.44 11.66 3.83
C LYS A 107 0.99 11.48 3.32
N LEU A 108 1.59 10.30 3.50
CA LEU A 108 2.94 10.02 3.03
C LEU A 108 3.04 10.11 1.50
N ILE A 109 2.05 9.59 0.77
CA ILE A 109 1.94 9.71 -0.69
C ILE A 109 1.86 11.19 -1.11
N LYS A 110 0.93 11.95 -0.52
CA LYS A 110 0.74 13.39 -0.82
C LYS A 110 1.98 14.24 -0.47
N LEU A 111 2.65 13.93 0.64
CA LEU A 111 3.88 14.63 1.05
C LEU A 111 5.03 14.36 0.09
N GLN A 112 5.15 13.13 -0.38
CA GLN A 112 6.10 12.78 -1.44
C GLN A 112 5.78 13.60 -2.70
N GLN A 113 4.53 13.68 -3.11
CA GLN A 113 4.11 14.45 -4.29
C GLN A 113 4.57 15.90 -4.25
N SER A 114 4.39 16.57 -3.11
CA SER A 114 4.75 17.99 -2.97
C SER A 114 6.25 18.26 -2.98
N ASN A 115 7.09 17.26 -2.68
CA ASN A 115 8.53 17.41 -2.48
C ASN A 115 9.33 16.97 -3.72
N HIS A 116 9.01 17.55 -4.89
CA HIS A 116 9.58 17.17 -6.20
C HIS A 116 11.11 17.07 -6.28
N SER A 117 11.87 17.75 -5.41
CA SER A 117 13.33 17.80 -5.45
C SER A 117 14.04 16.54 -4.95
N ASP A 118 13.42 15.74 -4.08
CA ASP A 118 14.03 14.55 -3.45
C ASP A 118 13.24 13.25 -3.71
N LEU A 119 12.33 13.29 -4.68
CA LEU A 119 11.47 12.16 -5.04
C LEU A 119 12.21 11.10 -5.83
N THR A 120 12.10 9.84 -5.41
CA THR A 120 12.38 8.70 -6.26
C THR A 120 11.06 7.99 -6.59
N VAL A 121 10.84 7.67 -7.86
CA VAL A 121 9.69 6.88 -8.33
C VAL A 121 9.48 5.64 -7.46
N SER A 122 10.58 4.96 -7.13
CA SER A 122 10.58 3.76 -6.29
C SER A 122 9.94 3.98 -4.91
N ASN A 123 10.15 5.13 -4.26
CA ASN A 123 9.56 5.40 -2.95
C ASN A 123 8.03 5.50 -3.01
N ILE A 124 7.49 6.18 -4.03
CA ILE A 124 6.04 6.31 -4.22
C ILE A 124 5.43 4.94 -4.48
N VAL A 125 6.06 4.14 -5.35
CA VAL A 125 5.61 2.78 -5.66
C VAL A 125 5.54 1.91 -4.41
N TYR A 126 6.51 1.99 -3.49
CA TYR A 126 6.45 1.26 -2.22
C TYR A 126 5.28 1.69 -1.33
N VAL A 127 4.99 2.99 -1.22
CA VAL A 127 3.88 3.47 -0.39
C VAL A 127 2.55 3.11 -1.02
N VAL A 128 2.41 3.25 -2.34
CA VAL A 128 1.19 2.87 -3.08
C VAL A 128 0.99 1.36 -3.04
N SER A 129 2.04 0.54 -3.11
CA SER A 129 1.94 -0.91 -2.93
C SER A 129 1.48 -1.30 -1.52
N ALA A 130 1.92 -0.56 -0.49
CA ALA A 130 1.41 -0.77 0.87
C ALA A 130 -0.06 -0.37 0.99
N LEU A 131 -0.46 0.77 0.39
CA LEU A 131 -1.86 1.17 0.31
C LEU A 131 -2.70 0.10 -0.39
N ASP A 132 -2.24 -0.40 -1.54
CA ASP A 132 -2.89 -1.44 -2.34
C ASP A 132 -3.16 -2.71 -1.52
N ALA A 133 -2.15 -3.20 -0.80
CA ALA A 133 -2.29 -4.36 0.08
C ALA A 133 -3.35 -4.15 1.18
N CYS A 134 -3.59 -2.90 1.59
CA CYS A 134 -4.60 -2.55 2.60
C CYS A 134 -6.03 -2.51 2.04
N ILE A 135 -6.20 -2.34 0.73
CA ILE A 135 -7.49 -2.10 0.08
C ILE A 135 -7.95 -3.25 -0.83
N ALA A 136 -7.02 -4.07 -1.34
CA ALA A 136 -7.34 -5.19 -2.22
C ALA A 136 -8.38 -6.12 -1.57
N ASP A 137 -9.44 -6.43 -2.31
CA ASP A 137 -10.61 -7.20 -1.87
C ASP A 137 -11.28 -6.69 -0.57
N ASN A 138 -11.14 -5.40 -0.26
CA ASN A 138 -11.69 -4.79 0.96
C ASN A 138 -12.45 -3.50 0.66
N ALA A 139 -13.74 -3.64 0.40
CA ALA A 139 -14.61 -2.53 0.01
C ALA A 139 -14.58 -1.34 0.98
N SER A 140 -14.56 -1.59 2.28
CA SER A 140 -14.54 -0.51 3.28
C SER A 140 -13.23 0.27 3.25
N SER A 141 -12.09 -0.41 3.13
CA SER A 141 -10.78 0.25 2.98
C SER A 141 -10.64 0.96 1.63
N GLY A 142 -11.15 0.36 0.55
CA GLY A 142 -11.17 0.99 -0.78
C GLY A 142 -12.03 2.25 -0.81
N ILE A 143 -13.21 2.25 -0.16
CA ILE A 143 -14.05 3.46 -0.03
C ILE A 143 -13.31 4.57 0.71
N GLU A 144 -12.62 4.24 1.81
CA GLU A 144 -11.87 5.21 2.59
C GLU A 144 -10.69 5.80 1.80
N ALA A 145 -9.92 4.97 1.09
CA ALA A 145 -8.88 5.43 0.19
C ALA A 145 -9.42 6.33 -0.93
N GLY A 146 -10.62 6.03 -1.45
CA GLY A 146 -11.35 6.89 -2.37
C GLY A 146 -11.67 8.26 -1.75
N ASN A 147 -12.24 8.29 -0.55
CA ASN A 147 -12.55 9.53 0.18
C ASN A 147 -11.31 10.37 0.53
N LEU A 148 -10.12 9.77 0.50
CA LEU A 148 -8.83 10.46 0.67
C LEU A 148 -8.27 11.02 -0.66
N ASP A 149 -9.01 10.93 -1.75
CA ASP A 149 -8.66 11.37 -3.12
C ASP A 149 -7.46 10.61 -3.73
N MET A 150 -7.24 9.35 -3.32
CA MET A 150 -6.07 8.60 -3.76
C MET A 150 -6.05 8.29 -5.25
N ILE A 151 -7.20 8.15 -5.92
CA ILE A 151 -7.25 7.95 -7.37
C ILE A 151 -6.59 9.13 -8.10
N SER A 152 -7.02 10.36 -7.81
CA SER A 152 -6.48 11.56 -8.48
C SER A 152 -5.00 11.75 -8.18
N VAL A 153 -4.58 11.53 -6.92
CA VAL A 153 -3.17 11.64 -6.51
C VAL A 153 -2.30 10.63 -7.25
N ILE A 154 -2.72 9.36 -7.32
CA ILE A 154 -1.96 8.31 -8.01
C ILE A 154 -1.91 8.56 -9.53
N LEU A 155 -3.01 8.98 -10.15
CA LEU A 155 -3.02 9.31 -11.57
C LEU A 155 -2.09 10.48 -11.89
N GLN A 156 -2.03 11.50 -11.04
CA GLN A 156 -1.09 12.60 -11.21
C GLN A 156 0.36 12.12 -11.13
N PHE A 157 0.70 11.17 -10.24
CA PHE A 157 2.03 10.55 -10.25
C PHE A 157 2.34 9.79 -11.53
N VAL A 158 1.35 9.09 -12.08
CA VAL A 158 1.49 8.41 -13.38
C VAL A 158 1.78 9.42 -14.49
N GLU A 159 1.21 10.64 -14.42
CA GLU A 159 1.48 11.74 -15.36
C GLU A 159 2.86 12.41 -15.18
N ASP A 160 3.26 12.64 -13.92
CA ASP A 160 4.41 13.49 -13.59
C ASP A 160 5.79 12.83 -13.82
N PHE A 161 5.85 11.50 -13.94
CA PHE A 161 7.11 10.75 -14.01
C PHE A 161 7.10 9.71 -15.14
N ASP A 162 8.29 9.44 -15.68
CA ASP A 162 8.53 8.25 -16.49
C ASP A 162 8.69 7.04 -15.55
N HIS A 163 7.92 5.99 -15.82
CA HIS A 163 7.83 4.80 -14.99
C HIS A 163 8.14 3.55 -15.81
N GLU A 164 8.79 2.58 -15.17
CA GLU A 164 8.88 1.23 -15.73
C GLU A 164 7.48 0.58 -15.76
N PRO A 165 7.19 -0.34 -16.70
CA PRO A 165 5.87 -0.98 -16.80
C PRO A 165 5.41 -1.66 -15.50
N ALA A 166 6.34 -2.23 -14.72
CA ALA A 166 6.04 -2.86 -13.44
C ALA A 166 5.58 -1.85 -12.38
N ASP A 167 6.17 -0.65 -12.37
CA ASP A 167 5.80 0.43 -11.46
C ASP A 167 4.42 0.98 -11.85
N LEU A 168 4.18 1.24 -13.14
CA LEU A 168 2.86 1.64 -13.66
C LEU A 168 1.77 0.64 -13.28
N LYS A 169 2.04 -0.66 -13.45
CA LYS A 169 1.09 -1.70 -13.07
C LYS A 169 0.73 -1.63 -11.59
N THR A 170 1.73 -1.44 -10.72
CA THR A 170 1.52 -1.32 -9.27
C THR A 170 0.64 -0.11 -8.94
N LEU A 171 0.93 1.05 -9.53
CA LEU A 171 0.14 2.27 -9.34
C LEU A 171 -1.31 2.09 -9.83
N LEU A 172 -1.47 1.52 -11.01
CA LEU A 172 -2.78 1.35 -11.65
C LEU A 172 -3.62 0.24 -11.00
N LEU A 173 -3.02 -0.80 -10.43
CA LEU A 173 -3.76 -1.80 -9.63
C LEU A 173 -4.38 -1.16 -8.39
N ALA A 174 -3.66 -0.28 -7.68
CA ALA A 174 -4.22 0.47 -6.57
C ALA A 174 -5.43 1.31 -7.00
N VAL A 175 -5.34 1.99 -8.15
CA VAL A 175 -6.48 2.73 -8.74
C VAL A 175 -7.66 1.78 -9.01
N ALA A 176 -7.42 0.61 -9.59
CA ALA A 176 -8.45 -0.38 -9.87
C ALA A 176 -9.18 -0.85 -8.60
N HIS A 177 -8.44 -1.23 -7.55
CA HIS A 177 -9.05 -1.68 -6.28
C HIS A 177 -9.84 -0.57 -5.57
N ILE A 178 -9.41 0.71 -5.68
CA ILE A 178 -10.23 1.83 -5.18
C ILE A 178 -11.53 1.94 -5.98
N LEU A 179 -11.46 1.87 -7.32
CA LEU A 179 -12.65 1.97 -8.20
C LEU A 179 -13.64 0.83 -7.98
N GLU A 180 -13.18 -0.39 -7.71
CA GLU A 180 -14.04 -1.51 -7.33
C GLU A 180 -14.95 -1.18 -6.15
N SER A 181 -14.46 -0.33 -5.26
CA SER A 181 -15.13 0.04 -4.02
C SER A 181 -15.84 1.38 -4.09
N HIS A 182 -15.42 2.29 -4.98
CA HIS A 182 -15.83 3.69 -4.96
C HIS A 182 -16.16 4.27 -6.35
N GLU A 183 -17.45 4.27 -6.69
CA GLU A 183 -17.94 4.63 -8.03
C GLU A 183 -17.76 6.11 -8.40
N LYS A 184 -17.67 7.01 -7.41
CA LYS A 184 -17.67 8.46 -7.65
C LYS A 184 -16.48 8.95 -8.47
N PHE A 185 -15.42 8.17 -8.65
CA PHE A 185 -14.20 8.60 -9.35
C PHE A 185 -14.03 8.02 -10.75
N SER A 186 -15.03 7.29 -11.29
CA SER A 186 -14.98 6.82 -12.68
C SER A 186 -14.80 7.97 -13.68
N HIS A 187 -15.44 9.12 -13.42
CA HIS A 187 -15.32 10.33 -14.24
C HIS A 187 -13.88 10.87 -14.31
N CYS A 188 -13.07 10.74 -13.23
CA CYS A 188 -11.68 11.17 -13.23
C CYS A 188 -10.83 10.42 -14.25
N ILE A 189 -11.27 9.22 -14.65
CA ILE A 189 -10.59 8.37 -15.62
C ILE A 189 -11.18 8.49 -17.01
N THR A 190 -12.50 8.70 -17.15
CA THR A 190 -13.17 8.70 -18.46
C THR A 190 -13.22 10.05 -19.16
N GLU A 191 -13.10 11.15 -18.42
CA GLU A 191 -13.29 12.51 -18.97
C GLU A 191 -12.07 13.43 -18.80
N GLY A 192 -10.97 12.88 -18.25
CA GLY A 192 -9.75 13.63 -17.95
C GLY A 192 -8.54 13.22 -18.79
N LYS A 193 -7.42 13.92 -18.58
CA LYS A 193 -6.11 13.62 -19.19
C LYS A 193 -5.64 12.18 -18.92
N ALA A 194 -6.06 11.62 -17.78
CA ALA A 194 -5.83 10.21 -17.44
C ALA A 194 -6.34 9.26 -18.53
N TYR A 195 -7.47 9.54 -19.18
CA TYR A 195 -7.99 8.72 -20.28
C TYR A 195 -6.97 8.62 -21.42
N ASP A 196 -6.55 9.78 -21.93
CA ASP A 196 -5.63 9.89 -23.05
C ASP A 196 -4.28 9.22 -22.72
N GLN A 197 -3.82 9.37 -21.48
CA GLN A 197 -2.60 8.73 -21.02
C GLN A 197 -2.72 7.20 -20.99
N LEU A 198 -3.82 6.66 -20.44
CA LEU A 198 -4.05 5.21 -20.40
C LEU A 198 -4.20 4.64 -21.81
N VAL A 199 -4.86 5.35 -22.73
CA VAL A 199 -4.94 4.98 -24.15
C VAL A 199 -3.57 5.01 -24.81
N LYS A 200 -2.75 6.02 -24.53
CA LYS A 200 -1.36 6.08 -25.00
C LYS A 200 -0.58 4.87 -24.52
N LEU A 201 -0.64 4.53 -23.23
CA LEU A 201 0.04 3.36 -22.67
C LEU A 201 -0.40 2.03 -23.35
N LEU A 202 -1.68 1.90 -23.72
CA LEU A 202 -2.21 0.77 -24.50
C LEU A 202 -1.71 0.71 -25.95
N THR A 203 -1.09 1.76 -26.46
CA THR A 203 -0.55 1.78 -27.83
C THR A 203 0.97 1.76 -27.86
N THR A 204 1.62 2.21 -26.78
CA THR A 204 3.08 2.33 -26.70
C THR A 204 3.76 1.23 -25.89
N SER A 205 3.09 0.64 -24.89
CA SER A 205 3.66 -0.44 -24.10
C SER A 205 3.63 -1.78 -24.84
N GLN A 206 4.47 -2.72 -24.44
CA GLN A 206 4.39 -4.14 -24.85
C GLN A 206 4.12 -5.08 -23.65
N ASP A 207 3.91 -4.52 -22.46
CA ASP A 207 3.73 -5.30 -21.22
C ASP A 207 2.28 -5.82 -21.08
N GLU A 208 2.05 -7.12 -21.30
CA GLU A 208 0.71 -7.70 -21.28
C GLU A 208 -0.05 -7.51 -19.96
N GLU A 209 0.66 -7.48 -18.82
CA GLU A 209 0.03 -7.34 -17.51
C GLU A 209 -0.46 -5.91 -17.28
N LEU A 210 0.32 -4.92 -17.72
CA LEU A 210 -0.09 -3.52 -17.75
C LEU A 210 -1.31 -3.33 -18.65
N PHE A 211 -1.33 -3.96 -19.83
CA PHE A 211 -2.51 -3.95 -20.71
C PHE A 211 -3.76 -4.50 -20.04
N LYS A 212 -3.64 -5.64 -19.36
CA LYS A 212 -4.76 -6.26 -18.63
C LYS A 212 -5.27 -5.33 -17.52
N THR A 213 -4.35 -4.69 -16.80
CA THR A 213 -4.66 -3.74 -15.72
C THR A 213 -5.41 -2.52 -16.25
N ILE A 214 -4.95 -1.91 -17.34
CA ILE A 214 -5.62 -0.74 -17.95
C ILE A 214 -7.01 -1.12 -18.49
N LYS A 215 -7.11 -2.26 -19.19
CA LYS A 215 -8.41 -2.77 -19.66
C LYS A 215 -9.38 -3.02 -18.51
N TYR A 216 -8.87 -3.51 -17.38
CA TYR A 216 -9.66 -3.73 -16.18
C TYR A 216 -10.18 -2.43 -15.59
N ILE A 217 -9.34 -1.39 -15.49
CA ILE A 217 -9.78 -0.05 -15.08
C ILE A 217 -10.91 0.46 -15.99
N PHE A 218 -10.78 0.32 -17.31
CA PHE A 218 -11.83 0.75 -18.23
C PHE A 218 -13.11 -0.08 -18.11
N SER A 219 -13.03 -1.38 -17.83
CA SER A 219 -14.24 -2.18 -17.60
C SER A 219 -14.95 -1.74 -16.32
N LEU A 220 -14.21 -1.44 -15.23
CA LEU A 220 -14.78 -0.88 -14.00
C LEU A 220 -15.48 0.45 -14.24
N CYS A 221 -14.87 1.33 -15.05
CA CYS A 221 -15.48 2.62 -15.40
C CYS A 221 -16.74 2.46 -16.26
N ARG A 222 -16.77 1.50 -17.21
CA ARG A 222 -17.94 1.21 -18.06
C ARG A 222 -19.10 0.56 -17.30
N VAL A 223 -18.81 -0.31 -16.33
CA VAL A 223 -19.85 -0.95 -15.51
C VAL A 223 -20.49 0.07 -14.57
N LYS A 224 -19.72 1.05 -14.09
CA LYS A 224 -20.14 1.97 -13.04
C LYS A 224 -20.54 3.37 -13.54
N GLY A 225 -20.09 3.77 -14.72
CA GLY A 225 -20.60 4.91 -15.48
C GLY A 225 -21.48 4.39 -16.61
N ARG A 226 -22.81 4.52 -16.49
CA ARG A 226 -23.71 4.29 -17.62
C ARG A 226 -23.37 5.30 -18.74
N LEU A 227 -22.63 4.84 -19.75
CA LEU A 227 -22.86 5.22 -21.14
C LEU A 227 -23.94 4.28 -21.70
#